data_AF-A0A1I6UIL7-F1
#
_entry.id   AF-A0A1I6UIL7-F1
#
_cell.length_a   1.000
_cell.length_b   1.000
_cell.length_c   1.000
_cell.angle_alpha   90.00
_cell.angle_beta   90.00
_cell.angle_gamma   90.00
#
_symmetry.space_group_name_H-M   'P 1'
#
loop_
_entity.id
_entity.type
_entity.pdbx_description
1 polymer ?
#
loop_
_entity_poly.entity_id
_entity_poly.type
_entity_poly.pdbx_seq_one_letter_code
_entity_poly.pdbx_strand_id
1 'polypeptide(L)'
;MSQPEPPGSLDEATQQQLIQEIGRVIVRALPPGWHESTTEYRSLGGHVETVCRLIAPNGSAIPLAAPAEVGPLFERLRRGMYQPDRGTWVSAVYRLQRPGSYAVDFNGDREPDWQSPPPPAARAEELRLHPRPANATPPWLAGGEQAAPPQSEGPQLRTAEVFDDRGNPITERAEIGRAEADRVAAYLETAPVVLAARSYDDDRLDRQRTGVVPMTFHTDGTWIWPGAVAYYLRQHGVAPEPDLLNHIRARGFQLPEVTEPQRERAVAAITGERV
;
A
#
# COMPACT_ATOMS: atom_id res chain seq x y z
N MET A 1 35.26 3.28 24.31
CA MET A 1 33.85 3.63 24.54
C MET A 1 33.52 4.76 23.57
N SER A 2 32.84 4.48 22.46
CA SER A 2 32.46 5.51 21.49
C SER A 2 31.33 6.34 22.09
N GLN A 3 31.47 7.67 22.10
CA GLN A 3 30.38 8.57 22.50
C GLN A 3 29.18 8.36 21.55
N PRO A 4 27.94 8.45 22.06
CA PRO A 4 26.76 8.40 21.20
C PRO A 4 26.77 9.60 20.25
N GLU A 5 26.70 9.31 18.94
CA GLU A 5 26.63 10.32 17.89
C GLU A 5 25.38 11.22 18.10
N PRO A 6 25.51 12.56 18.02
CA PRO A 6 24.38 13.45 18.21
C PRO A 6 23.28 13.18 17.15
N PRO A 7 21.99 13.35 17.47
CA PRO A 7 20.91 13.17 16.50
C PRO A 7 21.12 14.04 15.25
N GLY A 8 20.83 13.51 14.06
CA GLY A 8 20.95 14.25 12.80
C GLY A 8 22.37 14.40 12.25
N SER A 9 23.37 13.71 12.81
CA SER A 9 24.78 13.84 12.41
C SER A 9 25.27 12.79 11.39
N LEU A 10 24.41 11.87 10.94
CA LEU A 10 24.82 10.87 9.95
C LEU A 10 24.89 11.51 8.56
N ASP A 11 26.03 11.35 7.89
CA ASP A 11 26.15 11.69 6.48
C ASP A 11 25.43 10.67 5.58
N GLU A 12 25.18 11.05 4.33
CA GLU A 12 24.47 10.21 3.36
C GLU A 12 25.16 8.86 3.13
N ALA A 13 26.50 8.84 3.18
CA ALA A 13 27.27 7.62 3.04
C ALA A 13 27.03 6.63 4.19
N THR A 14 27.04 7.11 5.43
CA THR A 14 26.77 6.29 6.62
C THR A 14 25.31 5.86 6.67
N GLN A 15 24.38 6.74 6.27
CA GLN A 15 22.97 6.39 6.10
C GLN A 15 22.81 5.20 5.12
N GLN A 16 23.45 5.29 3.95
CA GLN A 16 23.38 4.24 2.95
C GLN A 16 24.06 2.94 3.42
N GLN A 17 25.16 3.03 4.16
CA GLN A 17 25.82 1.87 4.76
C GLN A 17 24.91 1.16 5.77
N LEU A 18 24.19 1.90 6.62
CA LEU A 18 23.21 1.33 7.57
C LEU A 18 22.06 0.65 6.84
N ILE A 19 21.51 1.27 5.80
CA ILE A 19 20.46 0.66 4.96
C ILE A 19 20.94 -0.68 4.40
N GLN A 20 22.14 -0.73 3.82
CA GLN A 20 22.70 -1.97 3.28
C GLN A 20 23.03 -3.01 4.36
N GLU A 21 23.39 -2.58 5.56
CA GLU A 21 23.62 -3.47 6.70
C GLU A 21 22.31 -4.11 7.18
N ILE A 22 21.24 -3.33 7.30
CA ILE A 22 19.88 -3.81 7.61
C ILE A 22 19.48 -4.89 6.60
N GLY A 23 19.61 -4.60 5.30
CA GLY A 23 19.31 -5.57 4.23
C GLY A 23 20.12 -6.86 4.36
N ARG A 24 21.42 -6.77 4.67
CA ARG A 24 22.28 -7.94 4.88
C ARG A 24 21.85 -8.79 6.08
N VAL A 25 21.45 -8.17 7.19
CA VAL A 25 20.95 -8.87 8.37
C VAL A 25 19.64 -9.59 8.05
N ILE A 26 18.70 -8.92 7.39
CA ILE A 26 17.42 -9.52 7.01
C ILE A 26 17.65 -10.72 6.09
N VAL A 27 18.43 -10.56 5.01
CA VAL A 27 18.68 -11.63 4.02
C VAL A 27 19.27 -12.89 4.63
N ARG A 28 20.11 -12.78 5.66
CA ARG A 28 20.72 -13.93 6.36
C ARG A 28 19.70 -14.78 7.12
N ALA A 29 18.58 -14.18 7.54
CA ALA A 29 17.52 -14.88 8.25
C ALA A 29 16.42 -15.42 7.35
N LEU A 30 16.42 -15.04 6.06
CA LEU A 30 15.42 -15.53 5.10
C LEU A 30 15.70 -16.99 4.71
N PRO A 31 14.65 -17.82 4.55
CA PRO A 31 14.80 -19.23 4.19
C PRO A 31 15.34 -19.41 2.76
N PRO A 32 15.95 -20.56 2.44
CA PRO A 32 16.31 -20.89 1.06
C PRO A 32 15.13 -20.75 0.10
N GLY A 33 15.37 -20.23 -1.10
CA GLY A 33 14.32 -20.07 -2.12
C GLY A 33 13.37 -18.87 -1.92
N TRP A 34 13.64 -17.97 -0.97
CA TRP A 34 12.88 -16.72 -0.85
C TRP A 34 12.95 -15.89 -2.14
N HIS A 35 11.85 -15.27 -2.55
CA HIS A 35 11.78 -14.38 -3.72
C HIS A 35 11.59 -12.92 -3.31
N GLU A 36 10.68 -12.65 -2.38
CA GLU A 36 10.38 -11.32 -1.89
C GLU A 36 10.14 -11.34 -0.38
N SER A 37 10.57 -10.29 0.31
CA SER A 37 10.37 -10.11 1.73
C SER A 37 10.15 -8.63 2.06
N THR A 38 9.29 -8.38 3.04
CA THR A 38 9.04 -7.04 3.58
C THR A 38 9.36 -7.03 5.05
N THR A 39 10.13 -6.04 5.50
CA THR A 39 10.38 -5.79 6.91
C THR A 39 9.89 -4.39 7.25
N GLU A 40 8.92 -4.32 8.16
CA GLU A 40 8.36 -3.06 8.62
C GLU A 40 8.85 -2.78 10.04
N TYR A 41 9.44 -1.61 10.23
CA TYR A 41 9.86 -1.09 11.52
C TYR A 41 8.96 0.08 11.90
N ARG A 42 8.50 0.13 13.15
CA ARG A 42 7.66 1.21 13.69
C ARG A 42 8.20 1.61 15.05
N SER A 43 8.29 2.90 15.31
CA SER A 43 8.78 3.44 16.59
C SER A 43 8.06 4.72 16.97
N LEU A 44 7.59 4.74 18.22
CA LEU A 44 6.97 5.90 18.87
C LEU A 44 7.41 5.96 20.33
N GLY A 45 8.29 6.90 20.68
CA GLY A 45 8.89 6.92 22.02
C GLY A 45 9.58 5.59 22.31
N GLY A 46 9.31 4.99 23.48
CA GLY A 46 9.78 3.66 23.83
C GLY A 46 9.04 2.47 23.19
N HIS A 47 7.95 2.69 22.43
CA HIS A 47 7.19 1.60 21.78
C HIS A 47 7.77 1.29 20.41
N VAL A 48 8.20 0.05 20.20
CA VAL A 48 8.86 -0.39 18.96
C VAL A 48 8.26 -1.72 18.48
N GLU A 49 7.98 -1.80 17.19
CA GLU A 49 7.60 -3.03 16.51
C GLU A 49 8.52 -3.28 15.31
N THR A 50 8.93 -4.53 15.10
CA THR A 50 9.64 -4.94 13.89
C THR A 50 8.99 -6.21 13.37
N VAL A 51 8.37 -6.11 12.20
CA VAL A 51 7.56 -7.17 11.62
C VAL A 51 8.18 -7.57 10.29
N CYS A 52 8.63 -8.82 10.20
CA CYS A 52 9.17 -9.38 8.97
C CYS A 52 8.13 -10.32 8.33
N ARG A 53 7.97 -10.25 7.01
CA ARG A 53 7.08 -11.11 6.24
C ARG A 53 7.78 -11.56 4.96
N LEU A 54 7.72 -12.86 4.69
CA LEU A 54 8.04 -13.42 3.38
C LEU A 54 6.81 -13.31 2.48
N ILE A 55 7.00 -12.90 1.23
CA ILE A 55 5.95 -12.96 0.22
C ILE A 55 6.14 -14.24 -0.58
N ALA A 56 5.20 -15.16 -0.45
CA ALA A 56 5.20 -16.42 -1.18
C ALA A 56 4.87 -16.20 -2.67
N PRO A 57 5.21 -17.13 -3.57
CA PRO A 57 4.94 -16.98 -5.01
C PRO A 57 3.46 -16.79 -5.38
N ASN A 58 2.54 -17.22 -4.51
CA ASN A 58 1.09 -17.01 -4.65
C ASN A 58 0.62 -15.66 -4.09
N GLY A 59 1.54 -14.77 -3.68
CA GLY A 59 1.26 -13.46 -3.11
C GLY A 59 0.94 -13.46 -1.61
N SER A 60 0.86 -14.62 -0.94
CA SER A 60 0.55 -14.66 0.48
C SER A 60 1.72 -14.18 1.34
N ALA A 61 1.41 -13.41 2.39
CA ALA A 61 2.42 -12.92 3.32
C ALA A 61 2.56 -13.87 4.52
N ILE A 62 3.73 -14.48 4.67
CA ILE A 62 4.05 -15.43 5.74
C ILE A 62 4.87 -14.69 6.80
N PRO A 63 4.39 -14.57 8.06
CA PRO A 63 5.15 -13.94 9.13
C PRO A 63 6.46 -14.67 9.41
N LEU A 64 7.54 -13.91 9.59
CA LEU A 64 8.84 -14.39 10.01
C LEU A 64 9.28 -13.68 11.28
N ALA A 65 10.04 -14.38 12.12
CA ALA A 65 10.74 -13.75 13.22
C ALA A 65 11.76 -12.76 12.65
N ALA A 66 11.64 -11.48 13.02
CA ALA A 66 12.63 -10.48 12.66
C ALA A 66 13.93 -10.74 13.44
N PRO A 67 15.12 -10.66 12.81
CA PRO A 67 16.37 -10.78 13.52
C PRO A 67 16.50 -9.68 14.58
N ALA A 68 17.00 -10.02 15.77
CA ALA A 68 17.07 -9.11 16.91
C ALA A 68 17.93 -7.86 16.63
N GLU A 69 18.88 -7.98 15.70
CA GLU A 69 19.80 -6.91 15.30
C GLU A 69 19.16 -5.86 14.39
N VAL A 70 18.03 -6.17 13.73
CA VAL A 70 17.38 -5.26 12.77
C VAL A 70 16.81 -4.02 13.46
N GLY A 71 16.15 -4.18 14.61
CA GLY A 71 15.56 -3.08 15.37
C GLY A 71 16.58 -1.99 15.75
N PRO A 72 17.70 -2.34 16.41
CA PRO A 72 18.76 -1.39 16.74
C PRO A 72 19.38 -0.67 15.54
N LEU A 73 19.50 -1.34 14.40
CA LEU A 73 20.02 -0.72 13.17
C LEU A 73 19.04 0.34 12.62
N PHE A 74 17.74 0.04 12.60
CA PHE A 74 16.71 1.02 12.25
C PHE A 74 16.67 2.19 13.24
N GLU A 75 16.82 1.94 14.55
CA GLU A 75 16.86 3.00 15.56
C GLU A 75 18.06 3.93 15.34
N ARG A 76 19.24 3.38 15.03
CA ARG A 76 20.43 4.17 14.70
C ARG A 76 20.20 5.01 13.44
N LEU A 77 19.62 4.42 12.40
CA LEU A 77 19.24 5.11 11.17
C LEU A 77 18.24 6.25 11.45
N ARG A 78 17.21 5.97 12.26
CA ARG A 78 16.16 6.92 12.67
C ARG A 78 16.74 8.14 13.38
N ARG A 79 17.62 7.91 14.35
CA ARG A 79 18.30 8.98 15.10
C ARG A 79 19.23 9.80 14.19
N GLY A 80 19.89 9.14 13.26
CA GLY A 80 20.77 9.79 12.29
C GLY A 80 20.04 10.65 11.26
N MET A 81 18.82 10.27 10.90
CA MET A 81 17.97 11.00 9.94
C MET A 81 17.11 12.10 10.57
N TYR A 82 17.27 12.35 11.87
CA TYR A 82 16.57 13.44 12.56
C TYR A 82 17.01 14.81 12.04
N GLN A 83 16.05 15.69 11.77
CA GLN A 83 16.30 17.08 11.38
C GLN A 83 15.53 18.02 12.32
N PRO A 84 16.13 19.07 12.91
CA PRO A 84 15.45 19.92 13.89
C PRO A 84 14.20 20.66 13.39
N ASP A 85 14.13 20.93 12.08
CA ASP A 85 13.03 21.62 11.40
C ASP A 85 11.88 20.68 10.97
N ARG A 86 12.12 19.36 10.94
CA ARG A 86 11.15 18.36 10.47
C ARG A 86 10.85 17.23 11.46
N GLY A 87 11.77 16.94 12.38
CA GLY A 87 11.76 15.73 13.20
C GLY A 87 12.39 14.54 12.48
N THR A 88 11.92 13.33 12.81
CA THR A 88 12.32 12.08 12.14
C THR A 88 11.10 11.24 11.78
N TRP A 89 11.31 10.18 11.00
CA TRP A 89 10.29 9.24 10.58
C TRP A 89 9.79 8.35 11.74
N VAL A 90 8.59 7.80 11.63
CA VAL A 90 7.91 6.97 12.66
C VAL A 90 7.74 5.52 12.22
N SER A 91 7.78 5.25 10.91
CA SER A 91 7.89 3.90 10.37
C SER A 91 8.76 3.84 9.12
N ALA A 92 9.31 2.65 8.85
CA ALA A 92 10.09 2.34 7.66
C ALA A 92 9.64 0.98 7.10
N VAL A 93 9.47 0.90 5.78
CA VAL A 93 9.15 -0.35 5.07
C VAL A 93 10.32 -0.71 4.16
N TYR A 94 10.99 -1.81 4.48
CA TYR A 94 12.12 -2.33 3.72
C TYR A 94 11.64 -3.50 2.86
N ARG A 95 11.67 -3.35 1.53
CA ARG A 95 11.33 -4.39 0.56
C ARG A 95 12.60 -4.98 -0.04
N LEU A 96 12.70 -6.30 -0.03
CA LEU A 96 13.79 -7.08 -0.63
C LEU A 96 13.20 -7.96 -1.73
N GLN A 97 13.81 -7.94 -2.90
CA GLN A 97 13.45 -8.79 -4.03
C GLN A 97 14.68 -9.48 -4.60
N ARG A 98 14.56 -10.76 -4.97
CA ARG A 98 15.61 -11.47 -5.69
C ARG A 98 15.54 -11.17 -7.20
N PRO A 99 16.70 -11.02 -7.89
CA PRO A 99 18.06 -11.12 -7.37
C PRO A 99 18.64 -9.76 -6.92
N GLY A 100 18.53 -9.44 -5.64
CA GLY A 100 19.37 -8.45 -4.96
C GLY A 100 18.91 -7.00 -5.00
N SER A 101 17.70 -6.71 -5.49
CA SER A 101 17.13 -5.37 -5.40
C SER A 101 16.51 -5.13 -4.03
N TYR A 102 16.52 -3.87 -3.60
CA TYR A 102 15.80 -3.44 -2.42
C TYR A 102 15.25 -2.03 -2.59
N ALA A 103 14.20 -1.73 -1.84
CA ALA A 103 13.64 -0.39 -1.69
C ALA A 103 13.34 -0.15 -0.20
N VAL A 104 13.47 1.10 0.24
CA VAL A 104 13.15 1.50 1.61
C VAL A 104 12.33 2.77 1.57
N ASP A 105 11.13 2.72 2.13
CA ASP A 105 10.26 3.87 2.28
C ASP A 105 10.19 4.29 3.74
N PHE A 106 10.26 5.60 3.99
CA PHE A 106 10.14 6.17 5.31
C PHE A 106 8.85 6.98 5.41
N ASN A 107 8.13 6.81 6.50
CA ASN A 107 6.92 7.56 6.80
C ASN A 107 7.12 8.36 8.08
N GLY A 108 7.03 9.69 7.98
CA GLY A 108 7.07 10.60 9.14
C GLY A 108 5.72 11.20 9.52
N ASP A 109 4.72 11.05 8.65
CA ASP A 109 3.52 11.89 8.70
C ASP A 109 2.26 11.10 9.09
N ARG A 110 2.19 9.81 8.76
CA ARG A 110 1.01 8.96 8.99
C ARG A 110 1.16 8.12 10.25
N GLU A 111 0.07 7.94 10.99
CA GLU A 111 0.04 7.05 12.15
C GLU A 111 0.30 5.61 11.68
N PRO A 112 1.29 4.90 12.24
CA PRO A 112 1.57 3.52 11.85
C PRO A 112 0.43 2.57 12.24
N ASP A 113 0.20 1.53 11.43
CA ASP A 113 -0.70 0.42 11.77
C ASP A 113 -0.06 -0.48 12.83
N TRP A 114 -0.20 -0.10 14.11
CA TRP A 114 0.35 -0.84 15.24
C TRP A 114 -0.31 -2.22 15.41
N GLN A 115 0.49 -3.25 15.67
CA GLN A 115 -0.04 -4.56 16.09
C GLN A 115 -0.56 -4.51 17.53
N SER A 116 0.12 -3.74 18.38
CA SER A 116 -0.32 -3.44 19.74
C SER A 116 -0.38 -1.91 19.92
N PRO A 117 -1.50 -1.35 20.42
CA PRO A 117 -1.60 0.08 20.66
C PRO A 117 -0.43 0.61 21.51
N PRO A 118 0.23 1.71 21.11
CA PRO A 118 1.29 2.30 21.92
C PRO A 118 0.71 2.88 23.22
N PRO A 119 1.50 2.92 24.31
CA PRO A 119 1.05 3.48 25.58
C PRO A 119 0.75 4.98 25.42
N PRO A 120 -0.21 5.55 26.18
CA PRO A 120 -0.58 6.97 26.05
C PRO A 120 0.58 7.96 26.16
N ALA A 121 1.60 7.64 26.97
CA ALA A 121 2.80 8.46 27.17
C ALA A 121 3.78 8.46 25.97
N ALA A 122 3.65 7.51 25.03
CA ALA A 122 4.60 7.34 23.92
C ALA A 122 4.72 8.58 23.03
N ARG A 123 3.61 9.29 22.80
CA ARG A 123 3.60 10.53 21.97
C ARG A 123 4.39 11.65 22.62
N ALA A 124 4.16 11.89 23.91
CA ALA A 124 4.87 12.92 24.66
C ALA A 124 6.37 12.59 24.75
N GLU A 125 6.71 11.32 24.92
CA GLU A 125 8.09 10.86 24.88
C GLU A 125 8.73 11.02 23.50
N GLU A 126 8.01 10.68 22.42
CA GLU A 126 8.48 10.86 21.04
C GLU A 126 8.85 12.31 20.76
N LEU A 127 7.98 13.27 21.13
CA LEU A 127 8.25 14.70 20.93
C LEU A 127 9.39 15.23 21.82
N ARG A 128 9.64 14.58 22.97
CA ARG A 128 10.78 14.88 23.84
C ARG A 128 12.10 14.37 23.24
N LEU A 129 12.09 13.18 22.63
CA LEU A 129 13.27 12.54 22.05
C LEU A 129 13.62 13.10 20.66
N HIS A 130 12.59 13.38 19.84
CA HIS A 130 12.70 13.93 18.50
C HIS A 130 11.84 15.20 18.38
N PRO A 131 12.29 16.32 18.96
CA PRO A 131 11.59 17.60 18.87
C PRO A 131 11.34 18.02 17.42
N ARG A 132 10.16 18.55 17.14
CA ARG A 132 9.81 19.05 15.81
C ARG A 132 8.83 20.22 15.94
N PRO A 133 8.88 21.22 15.04
CA PRO A 133 8.00 22.38 15.11
C PRO A 133 6.55 21.98 14.81
N ALA A 134 5.58 22.75 15.31
CA ALA A 134 4.15 22.39 15.22
C ALA A 134 3.65 22.16 13.78
N ASN A 135 4.22 22.86 12.78
CA ASN A 135 3.90 22.68 11.36
C ASN A 135 4.48 21.38 10.75
N ALA A 136 5.47 20.76 11.40
CA ALA A 136 6.04 19.47 11.04
C ALA A 136 5.59 18.33 11.99
N THR A 137 4.71 18.64 12.96
CA THR A 137 4.11 17.64 13.84
C THR A 137 2.79 17.16 13.26
N PRO A 138 2.65 15.88 12.92
CA PRO A 138 1.38 15.35 12.46
C PRO A 138 0.28 15.47 13.53
N PRO A 139 -0.99 15.70 13.14
CA PRO A 139 -2.09 15.88 14.10
C PRO A 139 -2.25 14.72 15.10
N TRP A 140 -2.07 13.48 14.64
CA TRP A 140 -2.14 12.27 15.49
C TRP A 140 -1.00 12.20 16.53
N LEU A 141 0.14 12.84 16.27
CA LEU A 141 1.29 12.89 17.16
C LEU A 141 1.20 14.05 18.16
N ALA A 142 0.58 15.17 17.76
CA ALA A 142 0.43 16.37 18.57
C ALA A 142 -0.50 16.18 19.80
N GLY A 143 -1.15 15.02 19.95
CA GLY A 143 -2.05 14.74 21.06
C GLY A 143 -3.42 15.42 20.93
N GLY A 144 -3.78 15.86 19.72
CA GLY A 144 -5.18 16.16 19.42
C GLY A 144 -6.00 14.89 19.62
N GLU A 145 -6.99 14.94 20.50
CA GLU A 145 -8.15 14.05 20.36
C GLU A 145 -8.50 14.01 18.88
N GLN A 146 -8.64 12.82 18.32
CA GLN A 146 -9.42 12.69 17.10
C GLN A 146 -10.86 13.14 17.42
N ALA A 147 -11.15 14.45 17.41
CA ALA A 147 -11.93 14.87 16.27
C ALA A 147 -10.96 14.64 15.13
N ALA A 148 -11.08 13.48 14.48
CA ALA A 148 -10.52 13.35 13.15
C ALA A 148 -10.86 14.69 12.47
N PRO A 149 -9.93 15.36 11.75
CA PRO A 149 -10.43 16.22 10.68
C PRO A 149 -11.52 15.37 10.03
N PRO A 150 -12.76 15.86 9.79
CA PRO A 150 -13.73 15.05 9.07
C PRO A 150 -12.88 14.49 7.96
N GLN A 151 -12.68 13.16 8.00
CA GLN A 151 -12.05 12.50 6.91
C GLN A 151 -12.86 13.13 5.80
N SER A 152 -12.22 13.86 4.90
CA SER A 152 -12.86 13.96 3.63
C SER A 152 -12.81 12.51 3.19
N GLU A 153 -13.79 11.73 3.66
CA GLU A 153 -14.49 10.66 3.01
C GLU A 153 -15.02 11.27 1.70
N GLY A 154 -14.14 11.90 0.92
CA GLY A 154 -14.07 11.54 -0.46
C GLY A 154 -13.96 10.02 -0.41
N PRO A 155 -14.99 9.33 -0.93
CA PRO A 155 -15.31 7.95 -0.58
C PRO A 155 -14.04 7.08 -0.58
N GLN A 156 -13.89 6.25 0.47
CA GLN A 156 -12.80 5.29 0.55
C GLN A 156 -12.67 4.60 -0.82
N LEU A 157 -11.45 4.56 -1.34
CA LEU A 157 -11.22 4.01 -2.66
C LEU A 157 -11.55 2.52 -2.61
N ARG A 158 -12.60 2.08 -3.30
CA ARG A 158 -13.10 0.69 -3.26
C ARG A 158 -12.54 -0.10 -4.43
N THR A 159 -11.99 -1.27 -4.18
CA THR A 159 -11.58 -2.19 -5.26
C THR A 159 -12.73 -3.14 -5.56
N ALA A 160 -13.12 -3.22 -6.82
CA ALA A 160 -14.19 -4.09 -7.27
C ALA A 160 -13.79 -5.56 -7.16
N GLU A 161 -14.65 -6.35 -6.53
CA GLU A 161 -14.48 -7.80 -6.50
C GLU A 161 -14.93 -8.40 -7.82
N VAL A 162 -14.06 -9.21 -8.43
CA VAL A 162 -14.29 -9.80 -9.77
C VAL A 162 -14.12 -11.30 -9.74
N PHE A 163 -13.19 -11.77 -8.91
CA PHE A 163 -12.86 -13.18 -8.78
C PHE A 163 -13.13 -13.66 -7.36
N ASP A 164 -13.57 -14.90 -7.23
CA ASP A 164 -13.64 -15.59 -5.95
C ASP A 164 -12.24 -15.94 -5.41
N ASP A 165 -12.17 -16.51 -4.20
CA ASP A 165 -10.92 -16.95 -3.57
C ASP A 165 -10.14 -18.01 -4.38
N ARG A 166 -10.78 -18.60 -5.40
CA ARG A 166 -10.20 -19.61 -6.29
C ARG A 166 -9.77 -19.02 -7.63
N GLY A 167 -9.94 -17.71 -7.83
CA GLY A 167 -9.59 -16.99 -9.05
C GLY A 167 -10.60 -17.17 -10.19
N ASN A 168 -11.81 -17.65 -9.92
CA ASN A 168 -12.87 -17.74 -10.93
C ASN A 168 -13.73 -16.47 -10.92
N PRO A 169 -14.19 -15.98 -12.09
CA PRO A 169 -15.11 -14.85 -12.15
C PRO A 169 -16.38 -15.12 -11.33
N ILE A 170 -16.77 -14.17 -10.49
CA ILE A 170 -18.03 -14.27 -9.71
C ILE A 170 -19.20 -14.00 -10.68
N THR A 171 -19.91 -15.05 -11.08
CA THR A 171 -21.01 -14.97 -12.06
C THR A 171 -22.40 -14.86 -11.43
N GLU A 172 -22.54 -15.12 -10.12
CA GLU A 172 -23.81 -15.01 -9.39
C GLU A 172 -24.19 -13.55 -9.17
N ARG A 173 -24.69 -12.90 -10.21
CA ARG A 173 -25.02 -11.46 -10.22
C ARG A 173 -26.36 -11.23 -10.88
N ALA A 174 -27.04 -10.15 -10.47
CA ALA A 174 -28.30 -9.76 -11.08
C ALA A 174 -28.09 -9.41 -12.56
N GLU A 175 -28.96 -9.92 -13.43
CA GLU A 175 -28.93 -9.58 -14.85
C GLU A 175 -29.22 -8.09 -15.06
N ILE A 176 -28.53 -7.50 -16.02
CA ILE A 176 -28.76 -6.11 -16.46
C ILE A 176 -29.18 -6.10 -17.93
N GLY A 177 -30.07 -5.16 -18.28
CA GLY A 177 -30.55 -5.05 -19.66
C GLY A 177 -29.43 -4.67 -20.63
N ARG A 178 -29.49 -5.13 -21.88
CA ARG A 178 -28.43 -4.93 -22.89
C ARG A 178 -28.01 -3.46 -23.05
N ALA A 179 -28.98 -2.54 -23.14
CA ALA A 179 -28.68 -1.11 -23.28
C ALA A 179 -27.99 -0.50 -22.05
N GLU A 180 -28.26 -1.04 -20.86
CA GLU A 180 -27.53 -0.67 -19.64
C GLU A 180 -26.13 -1.29 -19.65
N ALA A 181 -26.00 -2.57 -19.98
CA ALA A 181 -24.72 -3.26 -20.10
C ALA A 181 -23.75 -2.52 -21.03
N ASP A 182 -24.22 -2.02 -22.18
CA ASP A 182 -23.39 -1.26 -23.11
C ASP A 182 -22.85 0.04 -22.51
N ARG A 183 -23.67 0.74 -21.71
CA ARG A 183 -23.26 1.98 -21.03
C ARG A 183 -22.30 1.70 -19.87
N VAL A 184 -22.56 0.65 -19.11
CA VAL A 184 -21.69 0.20 -18.01
C VAL A 184 -20.33 -0.20 -18.58
N ALA A 185 -20.29 -1.02 -19.63
CA ALA A 185 -19.06 -1.43 -20.26
C ALA A 185 -18.27 -0.21 -20.79
N ALA A 186 -18.94 0.73 -21.47
CA ALA A 186 -18.29 1.96 -21.92
C ALA A 186 -17.68 2.77 -20.76
N TYR A 187 -18.39 2.92 -19.64
CA TYR A 187 -17.86 3.57 -18.43
C TYR A 187 -16.59 2.88 -17.92
N LEU A 188 -16.63 1.55 -17.81
CA LEU A 188 -15.52 0.75 -17.29
C LEU A 188 -14.29 0.74 -18.21
N GLU A 189 -14.51 0.74 -19.53
CA GLU A 189 -13.47 0.68 -20.57
C GLU A 189 -12.78 2.03 -20.77
N THR A 190 -13.53 3.12 -20.72
CA THR A 190 -13.01 4.47 -21.02
C THR A 190 -12.40 5.16 -19.80
N ALA A 191 -12.59 4.59 -18.61
CA ALA A 191 -11.99 5.12 -17.39
C ALA A 191 -10.46 5.11 -17.49
N PRO A 192 -9.79 6.11 -16.88
CA PRO A 192 -8.34 6.16 -16.93
C PRO A 192 -7.66 4.91 -16.34
N VAL A 193 -6.66 4.41 -17.07
CA VAL A 193 -5.81 3.29 -16.63
C VAL A 193 -4.76 3.82 -15.65
N VAL A 194 -4.60 3.12 -14.52
CA VAL A 194 -3.60 3.43 -13.48
C VAL A 194 -2.49 2.39 -13.41
N LEU A 195 -2.77 1.16 -13.83
CA LEU A 195 -1.77 0.09 -13.94
C LEU A 195 -2.08 -0.78 -15.15
N ALA A 196 -1.05 -1.20 -15.89
CA ALA A 196 -1.20 -2.10 -17.02
C ALA A 196 -0.03 -3.09 -17.05
N ALA A 197 -0.35 -4.39 -17.07
CA ALA A 197 0.64 -5.40 -17.39
C ALA A 197 0.87 -5.44 -18.91
N ARG A 198 2.02 -6.00 -19.32
CA ARG A 198 2.37 -6.18 -20.74
C ARG A 198 1.74 -7.42 -21.38
N SER A 199 0.96 -8.17 -20.61
CA SER A 199 0.33 -9.45 -20.99
C SER A 199 -1.17 -9.41 -20.75
N TYR A 200 -1.86 -10.41 -21.29
CA TYR A 200 -3.28 -10.66 -21.11
C TYR A 200 -3.45 -12.02 -20.39
N ASP A 201 -4.53 -12.18 -19.63
CA ASP A 201 -4.90 -13.45 -19.00
C ASP A 201 -5.87 -14.25 -19.90
N ASP A 202 -6.06 -15.53 -19.56
CA ASP A 202 -6.99 -16.42 -20.25
C ASP A 202 -8.43 -16.20 -19.77
N ASP A 203 -9.38 -16.38 -20.67
CA ASP A 203 -10.79 -16.38 -20.32
C ASP A 203 -11.15 -17.64 -19.52
N ARG A 204 -11.56 -17.42 -18.26
CA ARG A 204 -11.87 -18.53 -17.33
C ARG A 204 -13.23 -19.16 -17.59
N LEU A 205 -14.14 -18.45 -18.27
CA LEU A 205 -15.47 -18.95 -18.62
C LEU A 205 -15.46 -19.65 -19.99
N ASP A 206 -14.55 -19.27 -20.88
CA ASP A 206 -14.32 -19.94 -22.16
C ASP A 206 -12.84 -20.32 -22.34
N ARG A 207 -12.53 -21.58 -22.02
CA ARG A 207 -11.18 -22.14 -22.08
C ARG A 207 -10.56 -22.14 -23.49
N GLN A 208 -11.33 -21.86 -24.55
CA GLN A 208 -10.79 -21.74 -25.90
C GLN A 208 -10.20 -20.36 -26.18
N ARG A 209 -10.47 -19.34 -25.34
CA ARG A 209 -10.02 -17.96 -25.54
C ARG A 209 -8.87 -17.64 -24.60
N THR A 210 -7.66 -17.82 -25.09
CA THR A 210 -6.42 -17.59 -24.33
C THR A 210 -5.81 -16.22 -24.62
N GLY A 211 -5.27 -15.54 -23.61
CA GLY A 211 -4.56 -14.26 -23.77
C GLY A 211 -5.45 -13.11 -24.27
N VAL A 212 -6.70 -13.04 -23.80
CA VAL A 212 -7.69 -12.05 -24.25
C VAL A 212 -8.17 -11.13 -23.13
N VAL A 213 -8.02 -11.53 -21.87
CA VAL A 213 -8.52 -10.78 -20.72
C VAL A 213 -7.50 -9.69 -20.36
N PRO A 214 -7.86 -8.40 -20.42
CA PRO A 214 -6.92 -7.32 -20.13
C PRO A 214 -6.46 -7.33 -18.67
N MET A 215 -5.14 -7.32 -18.47
CA MET A 215 -4.52 -7.17 -17.15
C MET A 215 -4.22 -5.68 -16.87
N THR A 216 -5.27 -4.87 -16.94
CA THR A 216 -5.22 -3.44 -16.61
C THR A 216 -6.03 -3.16 -15.36
N PHE A 217 -5.74 -2.06 -14.68
CA PHE A 217 -6.57 -1.50 -13.63
C PHE A 217 -6.98 -0.07 -14.00
N HIS A 218 -8.25 0.22 -13.82
CA HIS A 218 -8.88 1.50 -14.12
C HIS A 218 -9.42 2.13 -12.84
N THR A 219 -9.64 3.44 -12.86
CA THR A 219 -10.28 4.15 -11.76
C THR A 219 -11.13 5.32 -12.22
N ASP A 220 -12.18 5.66 -11.46
CA ASP A 220 -12.91 6.94 -11.55
C ASP A 220 -12.60 7.87 -10.35
N GLY A 221 -11.55 7.57 -9.59
CA GLY A 221 -11.18 8.30 -8.37
C GLY A 221 -12.00 7.94 -7.13
N THR A 222 -12.98 7.03 -7.23
CA THR A 222 -13.71 6.44 -6.10
C THR A 222 -13.62 4.91 -6.10
N TRP A 223 -13.65 4.30 -7.27
CA TRP A 223 -13.49 2.86 -7.44
C TRP A 223 -12.22 2.53 -8.23
N ILE A 224 -11.67 1.36 -7.96
CA ILE A 224 -10.68 0.68 -8.79
C ILE A 224 -11.31 -0.61 -9.30
N TRP A 225 -11.10 -0.93 -10.57
CA TRP A 225 -11.51 -2.23 -11.11
C TRP A 225 -10.50 -2.73 -12.15
N PRO A 226 -10.34 -4.06 -12.27
CA PRO A 226 -9.54 -4.63 -13.34
C PRO A 226 -10.29 -4.53 -14.68
N GLY A 227 -9.55 -4.44 -15.79
CA GLY A 227 -10.10 -4.43 -17.15
C GLY A 227 -10.92 -5.69 -17.47
N ALA A 228 -10.68 -6.78 -16.74
CA ALA A 228 -11.47 -8.00 -16.76
C ALA A 228 -12.98 -7.75 -16.54
N VAL A 229 -13.40 -6.76 -15.73
CA VAL A 229 -14.83 -6.49 -15.47
C VAL A 229 -15.57 -6.15 -16.75
N ALA A 230 -15.02 -5.22 -17.54
CA ALA A 230 -15.62 -4.83 -18.81
C ALA A 230 -15.62 -5.99 -19.80
N TYR A 231 -14.53 -6.76 -19.86
CA TYR A 231 -14.42 -7.93 -20.72
C TYR A 231 -15.51 -8.96 -20.42
N TYR A 232 -15.66 -9.38 -19.16
CA TYR A 232 -16.66 -10.39 -18.77
C TYR A 232 -18.10 -9.89 -18.94
N LEU A 233 -18.34 -8.60 -18.75
CA LEU A 233 -19.64 -7.99 -19.05
C LEU A 233 -19.97 -8.05 -20.55
N ARG A 234 -19.05 -7.62 -21.42
CA ARG A 234 -19.25 -7.62 -22.87
C ARG A 234 -19.38 -9.02 -23.45
N GLN A 235 -18.48 -9.91 -23.03
CA GLN A 235 -18.34 -11.22 -23.63
C GLN A 235 -19.34 -12.23 -23.09
N HIS A 236 -19.59 -12.21 -21.79
CA HIS A 236 -20.34 -13.24 -21.08
C HIS A 236 -21.61 -12.71 -20.40
N GLY A 237 -21.88 -11.41 -20.48
CA GLY A 237 -23.05 -10.79 -19.83
C GLY A 237 -22.95 -10.76 -18.30
N VAL A 238 -21.76 -11.00 -17.74
CA VAL A 238 -21.55 -11.00 -16.29
C VAL A 238 -21.57 -9.57 -15.79
N ALA A 239 -22.61 -9.20 -15.05
CA ALA A 239 -22.74 -7.87 -14.47
C ALA A 239 -21.53 -7.55 -13.55
N PRO A 240 -21.15 -6.28 -13.34
CA PRO A 240 -20.18 -5.90 -12.30
C PRO A 240 -20.72 -6.17 -10.89
N GLU A 241 -19.86 -5.98 -9.88
CA GLU A 241 -20.29 -5.99 -8.47
C GLU A 241 -21.49 -5.05 -8.27
N PRO A 242 -22.54 -5.45 -7.52
CA PRO A 242 -23.75 -4.64 -7.37
C PRO A 242 -23.49 -3.21 -6.87
N ASP A 243 -22.55 -3.03 -5.96
CA ASP A 243 -22.21 -1.72 -5.42
C ASP A 243 -21.49 -0.83 -6.45
N LEU A 244 -20.58 -1.40 -7.24
CA LEU A 244 -19.95 -0.70 -8.36
C LEU A 244 -21.00 -0.33 -9.42
N LEU A 245 -21.91 -1.24 -9.74
CA LEU A 245 -22.98 -1.00 -10.70
C LEU A 245 -23.92 0.13 -10.21
N ASN A 246 -24.29 0.13 -8.94
CA ASN A 246 -25.11 1.18 -8.34
C ASN A 246 -24.38 2.53 -8.32
N HIS A 247 -23.07 2.53 -8.08
CA HIS A 247 -22.24 3.73 -8.18
C HIS A 247 -22.21 4.31 -9.60
N ILE A 248 -22.02 3.46 -10.62
CA ILE A 248 -22.05 3.88 -12.04
C ILE A 248 -23.41 4.47 -12.41
N ARG A 249 -24.51 3.85 -11.94
CA ARG A 249 -25.88 4.35 -12.12
C ARG A 249 -26.07 5.72 -11.48
N ALA A 250 -25.63 5.88 -10.23
CA ALA A 250 -25.73 7.13 -9.48
C ALA A 250 -24.97 8.29 -10.15
N ARG A 251 -23.89 7.98 -10.88
CA ARG A 251 -23.13 8.94 -11.69
C ARG A 251 -23.70 9.19 -13.08
N GLY A 252 -24.86 8.63 -13.41
CA GLY A 252 -25.45 8.78 -14.73
C GLY A 252 -24.57 8.20 -15.85
N PHE A 253 -23.70 7.24 -15.53
CA PHE A 253 -22.79 6.59 -16.48
C PHE A 253 -21.80 7.57 -17.12
N GLN A 254 -21.49 8.67 -16.42
CA GLN A 254 -20.50 9.67 -16.85
C GLN A 254 -19.26 9.61 -15.96
N LEU A 255 -18.10 9.48 -16.60
CA LEU A 255 -16.83 9.46 -15.88
C LEU A 255 -16.50 10.85 -15.35
N PRO A 256 -16.06 10.96 -14.08
CA PRO A 256 -15.51 12.20 -13.56
C PRO A 256 -14.12 12.46 -14.14
N GLU A 257 -13.67 13.70 -13.99
CA GLU A 257 -12.25 14.00 -14.10
C GLU A 257 -11.51 13.37 -12.90
N VAL A 258 -10.48 12.58 -13.19
CA VAL A 258 -9.65 11.92 -12.18
C VAL A 258 -8.34 12.68 -12.04
N THR A 259 -8.15 13.29 -10.88
CA THR A 259 -6.96 14.08 -10.55
C THR A 259 -5.73 13.20 -10.35
N GLU A 260 -4.53 13.75 -10.54
CA GLU A 260 -3.27 13.02 -10.29
C GLU A 260 -3.18 12.42 -8.88
N PRO A 261 -3.52 13.13 -7.79
CA PRO A 261 -3.53 12.52 -6.45
C PRO A 261 -4.49 11.33 -6.31
N GLN A 262 -5.61 11.32 -7.05
CA GLN A 262 -6.53 10.17 -7.06
C GLN A 262 -5.93 8.97 -7.82
N ARG A 263 -5.19 9.23 -8.90
CA ARG A 263 -4.48 8.19 -9.65
C ARG A 263 -3.36 7.58 -8.81
N GLU A 264 -2.56 8.39 -8.15
CA GLU A 264 -1.51 7.95 -7.25
C GLU A 264 -2.09 7.08 -6.12
N ARG A 265 -3.15 7.55 -5.45
CA ARG A 265 -3.89 6.76 -4.44
C ARG A 265 -4.39 5.42 -4.98
N ALA A 266 -4.81 5.38 -6.25
CA ALA A 266 -5.26 4.15 -6.89
C ALA A 266 -4.13 3.18 -7.18
N VAL A 267 -2.99 3.66 -7.71
CA VAL A 267 -1.78 2.85 -7.89
C VAL A 267 -1.35 2.27 -6.55
N ALA A 268 -1.29 3.12 -5.53
CA ALA A 268 -0.96 2.74 -4.16
C ALA A 268 -1.80 1.60 -3.60
N ALA A 269 -3.12 1.69 -3.76
CA ALA A 269 -4.04 0.66 -3.30
C ALA A 269 -3.85 -0.68 -4.03
N ILE A 270 -3.41 -0.66 -5.30
CA ILE A 270 -3.18 -1.87 -6.10
C ILE A 270 -1.80 -2.49 -5.81
N THR A 271 -0.75 -1.68 -5.70
CA THR A 271 0.63 -2.16 -5.47
C THR A 271 0.92 -2.46 -4.00
N GLY A 272 0.00 -2.10 -3.10
CA GLY A 272 0.20 -2.20 -1.65
C GLY A 272 1.16 -1.13 -1.11
N GLU A 273 1.58 -0.16 -1.93
CA GLU A 273 2.36 1.01 -1.52
C GLU A 273 1.38 2.07 -1.01
N ARG A 274 1.31 2.40 0.28
CA ARG A 274 0.35 3.45 0.69
C ARG A 274 0.86 4.85 0.31
N VAL A 275 0.10 5.60 -0.51
CA VAL A 275 0.20 7.06 -0.75
C VAL A 275 -0.31 7.87 0.44
#